data_AF-A0A2P6MCM9-F1
#
_entry.id   AF-A0A2P6MCM9-F1
#
_cell.length_a   1.000
_cell.length_b   1.000
_cell.length_c   1.000
_cell.angle_alpha   90.00
_cell.angle_beta   90.00
_cell.angle_gamma   90.00
#
_symmetry.space_group_name_H-M   'P 1'
#
loop_
_entity.id
_entity.type
_entity.pdbx_description
1 polymer ?
#
loop_
_entity_poly.entity_id
_entity_poly.type
_entity_poly.pdbx_seq_one_letter_code
_entity_poly.pdbx_strand_id
1 'polypeptide(L)'
;MAGAELAGEAPSVERLLAQRLGLPFITLTDVSPTGAALAMVPAELAYARSVLPLDVCGDVLRLAMADPADADTVHLLQFLAGKRLQLFVAARADLDRAITRH
;
A
#
# COMPACT_ATOMS: atom_id res chain seq x y z
N MET A 1 18.74 19.56 17.04
CA MET A 1 17.54 19.11 16.29
C MET A 1 18.02 17.96 15.41
N ALA A 2 17.68 16.73 15.76
CA ALA A 2 18.37 15.51 15.29
C ALA A 2 18.27 15.33 13.77
N GLY A 3 19.37 15.66 13.07
CA GLY A 3 19.64 15.12 11.74
C GLY A 3 20.14 13.70 11.91
N ALA A 4 19.29 12.73 11.56
CA ALA A 4 19.74 11.35 11.40
C ALA A 4 20.48 11.27 10.06
N GLU A 5 21.80 11.18 10.16
CA GLU A 5 22.76 10.95 9.10
C GLU A 5 22.74 9.48 8.61
N LEU A 6 22.79 9.31 7.28
CA LEU A 6 23.49 8.28 6.51
C LEU A 6 22.97 6.82 6.44
N ALA A 7 22.31 6.51 5.31
CA ALA A 7 22.72 5.40 4.46
C ALA A 7 22.50 5.82 2.99
N GLY A 8 23.54 5.75 2.17
CA GLY A 8 23.48 6.01 0.73
C GLY A 8 22.76 4.89 -0.01
N GLU A 9 21.46 4.74 0.23
CA GLU A 9 20.58 4.04 -0.69
C GLU A 9 19.86 5.10 -1.51
N ALA A 10 19.94 4.98 -2.84
CA ALA A 10 19.10 5.78 -3.71
C ALA A 10 17.64 5.63 -3.22
N PRO A 11 16.85 6.72 -3.13
CA PRO A 11 15.47 6.60 -2.70
C PRO A 11 14.78 5.57 -3.58
N SER A 12 14.19 4.54 -2.95
CA SER A 12 13.45 3.51 -3.66
C SER A 12 12.43 4.17 -4.59
N VAL A 13 12.19 3.58 -5.76
CA VAL A 13 11.31 4.15 -6.79
C VAL A 13 9.95 4.52 -6.21
N GLU A 14 9.43 3.69 -5.31
CA GLU A 14 8.17 3.88 -4.58
C GLU A 14 8.20 5.13 -3.70
N ARG A 15 9.31 5.39 -3.01
CA ARG A 15 9.46 6.58 -2.15
C ARG A 15 9.53 7.87 -2.97
N LEU A 16 10.10 7.80 -4.17
CA LEU A 16 10.08 8.93 -5.11
C LEU A 16 8.67 9.15 -5.68
N LEU A 17 7.97 8.09 -6.08
CA LEU A 17 6.57 8.15 -6.54
C LEU A 17 5.65 8.76 -5.49
N ALA A 18 5.77 8.31 -4.23
CA ALA A 18 5.02 8.86 -3.10
C ALA A 18 5.18 10.37 -2.98
N GLN A 19 6.43 10.86 -3.03
CA GLN A 19 6.73 12.30 -2.98
C GLN A 19 6.21 13.07 -4.19
N ARG A 20 6.27 12.50 -5.39
CA ARG A 20 5.78 13.15 -6.61
C ARG A 20 4.25 13.25 -6.64
N LEU A 21 3.56 12.26 -6.09
CA LEU A 21 2.11 12.17 -6.07
C LEU A 21 1.48 12.75 -4.80
N GLY A 22 2.30 13.20 -3.83
CA GLY A 22 1.82 13.71 -2.56
C GLY A 22 1.17 12.64 -1.67
N LEU A 23 1.57 11.37 -1.84
CA LEU A 23 1.03 10.24 -1.10
C LEU A 23 1.91 9.88 0.10
N PRO A 24 1.31 9.42 1.22
CA PRO A 24 2.07 8.96 2.37
C PRO A 24 2.82 7.67 2.06
N PHE A 25 4.10 7.61 2.42
CA PHE A 25 4.88 6.38 2.40
C PHE A 25 4.87 5.72 3.78
N ILE A 26 4.58 4.41 3.85
CA ILE A 26 4.50 3.65 5.10
C ILE A 26 5.35 2.38 5.04
N THR A 27 5.75 1.89 6.21
CA THR A 27 6.40 0.59 6.38
C THR A 27 5.38 -0.42 6.91
N LEU A 28 5.43 -1.66 6.42
CA LEU A 28 4.43 -2.69 6.74
C LEU A 28 4.86 -3.67 7.85
N THR A 29 6.04 -3.46 8.45
CA THR A 29 6.64 -4.39 9.43
C THR A 29 5.70 -4.76 10.59
N ASP A 30 4.95 -3.79 11.13
CA ASP A 30 4.04 -3.98 12.26
C ASP A 30 2.56 -3.74 11.89
N VAL A 31 2.26 -3.66 10.59
CA VAL A 31 0.89 -3.46 10.14
C VAL A 31 0.17 -4.80 10.16
N SER A 32 -0.97 -4.84 10.85
CA SER A 32 -1.87 -6.00 10.88
C SER A 32 -3.17 -5.62 10.18
N PRO A 33 -3.39 -6.11 8.93
CA PRO A 33 -4.64 -5.91 8.23
C PRO A 33 -5.84 -6.42 9.01
N THR A 34 -6.95 -5.69 8.96
CA THR A 34 -8.23 -6.18 9.50
C THR A 34 -8.83 -7.24 8.57
N GLY A 35 -9.47 -8.26 9.13
CA GLY A 35 -10.15 -9.30 8.33
C GLY A 35 -11.21 -8.72 7.38
N ALA A 36 -11.89 -7.64 7.78
CA ALA A 36 -12.82 -6.93 6.92
C ALA A 36 -12.17 -6.35 5.67
N ALA A 37 -10.95 -5.80 5.78
CA ALA A 37 -10.21 -5.23 4.66
C ALA A 37 -9.61 -6.32 3.75
N LEU A 38 -9.06 -7.39 4.34
CA LEU A 38 -8.59 -8.56 3.59
C LEU A 38 -9.72 -9.20 2.77
N ALA A 39 -10.95 -9.24 3.30
CA ALA A 39 -12.09 -9.78 2.58
C ALA A 39 -12.54 -8.92 1.37
N MET A 40 -12.11 -7.65 1.27
CA MET A 40 -12.50 -6.77 0.16
C MET A 40 -11.63 -6.96 -1.08
N VAL A 41 -10.42 -7.52 -0.93
CA VAL A 41 -9.46 -7.69 -2.03
C VAL A 41 -9.07 -9.16 -2.12
N PRO A 42 -9.32 -9.84 -3.24
CA PRO A 42 -8.90 -11.23 -3.41
C PRO A 42 -7.38 -11.39 -3.24
N ALA A 43 -6.94 -12.45 -2.56
CA ALA A 43 -5.51 -12.68 -2.30
C ALA A 43 -4.66 -12.77 -3.58
N GLU A 44 -5.20 -13.39 -4.63
CA GLU A 44 -4.52 -13.47 -5.94
C GLU A 44 -4.28 -12.08 -6.55
N LEU A 45 -5.25 -11.18 -6.38
CA LEU A 45 -5.13 -9.79 -6.83
C LEU A 45 -4.12 -9.01 -5.97
N ALA A 46 -4.18 -9.20 -4.66
CA ALA A 46 -3.25 -8.61 -3.70
C ALA A 46 -1.80 -8.96 -4.06
N TYR A 47 -1.54 -10.24 -4.34
CA TYR A 47 -0.22 -10.72 -4.74
C TYR A 47 0.21 -10.23 -6.13
N ALA A 48 -0.66 -10.36 -7.15
CA ALA A 48 -0.31 -10.00 -8.52
C ALA A 48 0.04 -8.51 -8.68
N ARG A 49 -0.66 -7.65 -7.93
CA ARG A 49 -0.50 -6.19 -8.00
C ARG A 49 0.32 -5.61 -6.84
N SER A 50 0.81 -6.45 -5.93
CA SER A 50 1.43 -6.08 -4.66
C SER A 50 0.71 -4.93 -3.97
N VAL A 51 -0.52 -5.24 -3.59
CA VAL A 51 -1.39 -4.36 -2.84
C VAL A 51 -1.83 -5.06 -1.56
N LEU A 52 -1.85 -4.32 -0.46
CA LEU A 52 -2.26 -4.82 0.84
C LEU A 52 -3.38 -3.93 1.38
N PRO A 53 -4.63 -4.42 1.46
CA PRO A 53 -5.68 -3.71 2.19
C PRO A 53 -5.32 -3.70 3.67
N LEU A 54 -5.40 -2.55 4.32
CA LEU A 54 -4.98 -2.37 5.72
C LEU A 54 -6.20 -2.45 6.63
N ASP A 55 -7.14 -1.52 6.48
CA ASP A 55 -8.39 -1.53 7.22
C ASP A 55 -9.49 -0.72 6.55
N VAL A 56 -10.68 -0.79 7.13
CA VAL A 56 -11.86 -0.07 6.67
C VAL A 56 -12.27 0.93 7.74
N CYS A 57 -12.30 2.20 7.40
CA CYS A 57 -12.82 3.27 8.25
C CYS A 57 -14.09 3.85 7.61
N GLY A 58 -15.25 3.31 8.00
CA GLY A 58 -16.54 3.70 7.42
C GLY A 58 -16.65 3.34 5.94
N ASP A 59 -16.63 4.35 5.08
CA ASP A 59 -16.70 4.19 3.61
C ASP A 59 -15.33 4.27 2.92
N VAL A 60 -14.25 4.28 3.71
CA VAL A 60 -12.88 4.36 3.20
C VAL A 60 -12.15 3.05 3.44
N LEU A 61 -11.62 2.45 2.38
CA LEU A 61 -10.63 1.38 2.45
C LEU A 61 -9.23 2.00 2.41
N ARG A 62 -8.46 1.83 3.48
CA ARG A 62 -7.03 2.18 3.50
C ARG A 62 -6.25 1.03 2.88
N LEU A 63 -5.43 1.31 1.88
CA LEU A 63 -4.63 0.29 1.21
C LEU A 63 -3.19 0.75 0.96
N ALA A 64 -2.24 -0.16 1.05
CA ALA A 64 -0.86 0.06 0.67
C ALA A 64 -0.58 -0.55 -0.70
N MET A 65 0.18 0.14 -1.55
CA MET A 65 0.57 -0.36 -2.87
C MET A 65 1.96 0.13 -3.28
N ALA A 66 2.63 -0.64 -4.13
CA ALA A 66 3.95 -0.28 -4.63
C ALA A 66 3.89 0.79 -5.73
N ASP A 67 2.88 0.71 -6.60
CA ASP A 67 2.74 1.60 -7.76
C ASP A 67 1.39 2.34 -7.80
N PRO A 68 1.26 3.47 -7.09
CA PRO A 68 0.06 4.30 -7.13
C PRO A 68 -0.18 5.02 -8.47
N ALA A 69 0.75 4.96 -9.43
CA ALA A 69 0.56 5.56 -10.75
C ALA A 69 -0.23 4.64 -11.71
N ASP A 70 -0.37 3.35 -11.36
CA ASP A 70 -1.23 2.40 -12.06
C ASP A 70 -2.71 2.69 -11.78
N ALA A 71 -3.27 3.62 -12.56
CA ALA A 71 -4.67 4.02 -12.45
C ALA A 71 -5.64 2.85 -12.70
N ASP A 72 -5.30 1.88 -13.54
CA ASP A 72 -6.16 0.72 -13.81
C ASP A 72 -6.29 -0.17 -12.57
N THR A 73 -5.18 -0.40 -11.87
CA THR A 73 -5.18 -1.08 -10.58
C THR A 73 -5.98 -0.33 -9.54
N VAL A 74 -5.81 0.99 -9.43
CA VAL A 74 -6.55 1.82 -8.47
C VAL A 74 -8.06 1.75 -8.73
N HIS A 75 -8.49 1.91 -9.99
CA HIS A 75 -9.91 1.83 -10.36
C HIS A 75 -10.49 0.44 -10.13
N LEU A 76 -9.77 -0.63 -10.47
CA LEU A 76 -10.20 -2.00 -10.23
C LEU A 76 -10.40 -2.27 -8.73
N LEU A 77 -9.44 -1.86 -7.90
CA LEU A 77 -9.53 -2.03 -6.44
C LEU A 77 -10.69 -1.23 -5.85
N GLN A 78 -10.93 -0.03 -6.36
CA GLN A 78 -12.04 0.79 -5.93
C GLN A 78 -13.39 0.14 -6.27
N PHE A 79 -13.52 -0.39 -7.48
CA PHE A 79 -14.71 -1.10 -7.94
C PHE A 79 -14.98 -2.36 -7.09
N LEU A 80 -13.95 -3.17 -6.86
CA LEU A 80 -14.06 -4.40 -6.07
C LEU A 80 -14.40 -4.14 -4.61
N ALA A 81 -13.75 -3.14 -4.01
CA ALA A 81 -14.01 -2.77 -2.62
C ALA A 81 -15.36 -2.08 -2.44
N GLY A 82 -15.93 -1.48 -3.49
CA GLY A 82 -17.17 -0.70 -3.39
C GLY A 82 -17.06 0.47 -2.40
N LYS A 83 -15.83 0.98 -2.19
CA LYS A 83 -15.48 1.99 -1.17
C LYS A 83 -14.54 3.02 -1.75
N ARG A 84 -14.44 4.17 -1.09
CA ARG A 84 -13.40 5.16 -1.40
C ARG A 84 -12.04 4.62 -1.00
N LEU A 85 -11.03 4.83 -1.83
CA LEU A 85 -9.67 4.39 -1.51
C LEU A 85 -8.87 5.52 -0.87
N GLN A 86 -8.13 5.18 0.18
CA GLN A 86 -7.05 5.99 0.70
C GLN A 86 -5.74 5.23 0.49
N LEU A 87 -4.92 5.75 -0.42
CA LEU A 87 -3.70 5.09 -0.88
C LEU A 87 -2.51 5.45 0.01
N PHE A 88 -1.73 4.44 0.33
CA PHE A 88 -0.42 4.55 0.95
C PHE A 88 0.60 3.87 0.05
N VAL A 89 1.80 4.42 -0.02
CA VAL A 89 2.89 3.82 -0.78
C VAL A 89 3.75 3.01 0.16
N ALA A 90 4.10 1.79 -0.24
CA ALA A 90 5.02 0.94 0.51
C ALA A 90 6.01 0.28 -0.45
N ALA A 91 7.17 -0.13 0.06
CA ALA A 91 8.14 -0.84 -0.74
C ALA A 91 7.57 -2.18 -1.23
N ARG A 92 7.82 -2.54 -2.50
CA ARG A 92 7.38 -3.81 -3.08
C ARG A 92 7.75 -5.02 -2.21
N ALA A 93 8.99 -5.04 -1.72
CA ALA A 93 9.49 -6.12 -0.86
C ALA A 93 8.73 -6.22 0.47
N ASP A 94 8.31 -5.10 1.05
CA ASP A 94 7.52 -5.10 2.29
C ASP A 94 6.10 -5.61 2.03
N LEU A 95 5.50 -5.22 0.90
CA LEU A 95 4.19 -5.70 0.47
C LEU A 95 4.20 -7.22 0.25
N ASP A 96 5.17 -7.74 -0.50
CA ASP A 96 5.25 -9.16 -0.79
C ASP A 96 5.43 -10.00 0.48
N ARG A 97 6.24 -9.52 1.44
CA ARG A 97 6.39 -10.15 2.76
C ARG A 97 5.11 -10.10 3.59
N ALA A 98 4.43 -8.96 3.60
CA ALA A 98 3.19 -8.78 4.37
C ALA A 98 2.04 -9.60 3.78
N ILE A 99 1.89 -9.65 2.46
CA ILE A 99 0.88 -10.47 1.77
C ILE A 99 1.13 -11.95 2.05
N THR A 100 2.38 -12.42 2.03
CA THR A 100 2.69 -13.84 2.34
C THR A 100 2.33 -14.23 3.78
N ARG A 101 2.24 -13.27 4.70
CA ARG A 101 1.91 -13.51 6.11
C ARG A 101 0.40 -13.68 6.36
N HIS A 102 -0.45 -13.20 5.45
CA HIS A 102 -1.89 -13.05 5.63
C HIS A 102 -2.69 -13.79 4.57
#